data_AF-A0A7S2E6C7-F1
#
_entry.id   AF-A0A7S2E6C7-F1
#
_cell.length_a   1.000
_cell.length_b   1.000
_cell.length_c   1.000
_cell.angle_alpha   90.00
_cell.angle_beta   90.00
_cell.angle_gamma   90.00
#
_symmetry.space_group_name_H-M   'P 1'
#
loop_
_entity.id
_entity.type
_entity.pdbx_description
1 polymer ?
#
loop_
_entity_poly.entity_id
_entity_poly.type
_entity_poly.pdbx_seq_one_letter_code
_entity_poly.pdbx_strand_id
1 'polypeptide(L)'
;VGDRYPLCVDLPPKHFLKKGARYTLLGSQSLPRLQWHDGRSSWEGNNNVKRLSLRKGGQLYNALCAAPTEGGSCTYPSVVTLDESLSCDPNADPECDAEMLRTVQVTSGVFYEYQRPPCVQLSFYSNPKQVNARAAHDTMCANPALPVATRKCCNVPIEDGQVNQYVNFD
;
A
#
# COMPACT_ATOMS: atom_id res chain seq x y z
N VAL A 1 -23.56 -16.99 -2.44
CA VAL A 1 -22.40 -16.13 -2.12
C VAL A 1 -21.34 -16.42 -3.17
N GLY A 2 -21.02 -15.48 -4.07
CA GLY A 2 -20.12 -15.79 -5.18
C GLY A 2 -20.22 -14.80 -6.33
N ASP A 3 -19.60 -13.62 -6.15
CA ASP A 3 -19.24 -12.71 -7.25
C ASP A 3 -18.02 -13.21 -8.06
N ARG A 4 -17.55 -14.43 -7.76
CA ARG A 4 -16.39 -15.12 -8.36
C ARG A 4 -15.03 -14.47 -8.05
N TYR A 5 -14.98 -13.50 -7.15
CA TYR A 5 -13.71 -12.92 -6.71
C TYR A 5 -13.09 -13.71 -5.56
N PRO A 6 -11.75 -13.75 -5.46
CA PRO A 6 -11.05 -14.37 -4.34
C PRO A 6 -11.28 -13.58 -3.05
N LEU A 7 -11.04 -14.19 -1.90
CA LEU A 7 -11.03 -13.45 -0.64
C LEU A 7 -9.81 -12.53 -0.61
N CYS A 8 -9.95 -11.35 0.00
CA CYS A 8 -8.83 -10.43 0.15
C CYS A 8 -7.68 -11.00 0.98
N VAL A 9 -7.96 -11.99 1.84
CA VAL A 9 -6.93 -12.71 2.63
C VAL A 9 -6.09 -13.65 1.78
N ASP A 10 -6.61 -14.06 0.61
CA ASP A 10 -5.96 -14.99 -0.29
C ASP A 10 -5.11 -14.28 -1.35
N LEU A 11 -5.12 -12.94 -1.35
CA LEU A 11 -4.24 -12.19 -2.23
C LEU A 11 -2.78 -12.46 -1.85
N PRO A 12 -1.89 -12.70 -2.82
CA PRO A 12 -0.50 -12.98 -2.53
C PRO A 12 0.15 -11.79 -1.81
N PRO A 13 1.04 -12.03 -0.84
CA PRO A 13 1.83 -10.97 -0.23
C PRO A 13 2.54 -10.14 -1.29
N LYS A 14 2.56 -8.83 -1.09
CA LYS A 14 3.12 -7.86 -2.04
C LYS A 14 2.56 -8.04 -3.46
N HIS A 15 1.26 -8.30 -3.60
CA HIS A 15 0.58 -8.45 -4.89
C HIS A 15 0.86 -7.29 -5.87
N PHE A 16 1.21 -6.10 -5.36
CA PHE A 16 1.58 -4.93 -6.15
C PHE A 16 2.91 -5.09 -6.91
N LEU A 17 3.80 -6.00 -6.49
CA LEU A 17 5.04 -6.35 -7.21
C LEU A 17 4.88 -7.57 -8.11
N LYS A 18 3.71 -8.22 -8.14
CA LYS A 18 3.52 -9.45 -8.90
C LYS A 18 3.21 -9.15 -10.36
N LYS A 19 3.52 -10.12 -11.22
CA LYS A 19 3.11 -10.10 -12.63
C LYS A 19 1.61 -9.79 -12.75
N GLY A 20 1.27 -8.89 -13.66
CA GLY A 20 -0.09 -8.42 -13.89
C GLY A 20 -0.54 -7.31 -12.96
N ALA A 21 0.27 -6.87 -11.99
CA ALA A 21 -0.01 -5.67 -11.22
C ALA A 21 -0.11 -4.45 -12.14
N ARG A 22 -1.15 -3.63 -11.92
CA ARG A 22 -1.46 -2.48 -12.77
C ARG A 22 -1.32 -1.18 -12.00
N TYR A 23 -0.77 -0.17 -12.67
CA TYR A 23 -0.56 1.16 -12.14
C TYR A 23 -1.14 2.20 -13.10
N THR A 24 -1.70 3.27 -12.57
CA THR A 24 -2.23 4.40 -13.35
C THR A 24 -1.61 5.71 -12.91
N LEU A 25 -1.17 6.51 -13.88
CA LEU A 25 -0.56 7.79 -13.64
C LEU A 25 -1.59 8.76 -13.03
N LEU A 26 -1.27 9.30 -11.86
CA LEU A 26 -2.01 10.40 -11.24
C LEU A 26 -1.43 11.77 -11.60
N GLY A 27 -0.16 11.81 -12.03
CA GLY A 27 0.56 13.04 -12.33
C GLY A 27 0.99 13.72 -11.03
N SER A 28 0.70 15.02 -10.88
CA SER A 28 1.08 15.82 -9.70
C SER A 28 0.18 15.64 -8.48
N GLN A 29 -0.92 14.89 -8.64
CA GLN A 29 -1.84 14.59 -7.56
C GLN A 29 -1.43 13.29 -6.89
N SER A 30 -1.35 13.31 -5.56
CA SER A 30 -1.10 12.12 -4.77
C SER A 30 -2.38 11.41 -4.32
N LEU A 31 -3.55 12.00 -4.60
CA LEU A 31 -4.87 11.48 -4.22
C LEU A 31 -5.23 10.22 -5.03
N PRO A 32 -5.41 9.05 -4.39
CA PRO A 32 -5.92 7.87 -5.08
C PRO A 32 -7.34 8.14 -5.60
N ARG A 33 -7.63 7.73 -6.83
CA ARG A 33 -8.95 7.89 -7.49
C ARG A 33 -9.77 6.60 -7.47
N LEU A 34 -9.11 5.45 -7.30
CA LEU A 34 -9.71 4.12 -7.34
C LEU A 34 -9.93 3.54 -5.94
N GLN A 35 -9.37 4.17 -4.90
CA GLN A 35 -9.45 3.71 -3.52
C GLN A 35 -10.12 4.77 -2.63
N TRP A 36 -10.92 4.32 -1.67
CA TRP A 36 -11.56 5.21 -0.71
C TRP A 36 -10.53 5.97 0.13
N HIS A 37 -10.78 7.27 0.30
CA HIS A 37 -10.02 8.17 1.16
C HIS A 37 -10.98 9.17 1.84
N ASP A 38 -10.57 9.75 2.96
CA ASP A 38 -11.34 10.67 3.82
C ASP A 38 -11.46 12.10 3.26
N GLY A 39 -11.40 12.24 1.93
CA GLY A 39 -11.44 13.52 1.22
C GLY A 39 -10.07 14.02 0.73
N ARG A 40 -10.06 15.18 0.07
CA ARG A 40 -8.86 15.74 -0.57
C ARG A 40 -7.94 16.43 0.44
N SER A 41 -8.49 17.15 1.41
CA SER A 41 -7.74 17.96 2.38
C SER A 41 -6.96 17.14 3.41
N SER A 42 -7.43 15.93 3.70
CA SER A 42 -6.74 14.97 4.57
C SER A 42 -5.54 14.33 3.88
N TRP A 43 -5.55 14.28 2.54
CA TRP A 43 -4.52 13.62 1.74
C TRP A 43 -3.56 14.61 1.08
N GLU A 44 -4.03 15.41 0.13
CA GLU A 44 -3.19 16.30 -0.69
C GLU A 44 -2.56 17.43 0.13
N GLY A 45 -1.25 17.63 -0.02
CA GLY A 45 -0.50 18.64 0.73
C GLY A 45 -0.35 18.34 2.23
N ASN A 46 -0.92 17.23 2.73
CA ASN A 46 -0.76 16.82 4.11
C ASN A 46 0.59 16.11 4.29
N ASN A 47 1.51 16.75 4.99
CA ASN A 47 2.85 16.22 5.31
C ASN A 47 2.83 15.06 6.33
N ASN A 48 1.69 14.85 7.00
CA ASN A 48 1.50 13.72 7.92
C ASN A 48 1.17 12.43 7.16
N VAL A 49 0.69 12.53 5.92
CA VAL A 49 0.48 11.37 5.05
C VAL A 49 1.84 10.97 4.46
N LYS A 50 2.41 9.90 5.02
CA LYS A 50 3.63 9.29 4.49
C LYS A 50 3.30 8.64 3.15
N ARG A 51 3.96 9.14 2.11
CA ARG A 51 3.86 8.61 0.74
C ARG A 51 5.11 7.80 0.46
N LEU A 52 4.92 6.65 -0.16
CA LEU A 52 6.05 5.82 -0.53
C LEU A 52 6.71 6.41 -1.77
N SER A 53 7.95 6.88 -1.61
CA SER A 53 8.77 7.36 -2.72
C SER A 53 9.73 6.25 -3.13
N LEU A 54 9.71 5.89 -4.41
CA LEU A 54 10.53 4.81 -4.92
C LEU A 54 12.00 5.22 -5.02
N ARG A 55 12.89 4.28 -4.76
CA ARG A 55 14.32 4.48 -4.97
C ARG A 55 14.63 4.47 -6.47
N LYS A 56 15.37 5.47 -6.94
CA LYS A 56 15.86 5.50 -8.33
C LYS A 56 16.72 4.25 -8.61
N GLY A 57 16.42 3.55 -9.70
CA GLY A 57 17.09 2.32 -10.12
C GLY A 57 16.49 1.04 -9.53
N GLY A 58 15.54 1.11 -8.58
CA GLY A 58 14.75 -0.04 -8.15
C GLY A 58 13.89 -0.59 -9.29
N GLN A 59 13.55 -1.89 -9.25
CA GLN A 59 12.82 -2.52 -10.35
C GLN A 59 11.44 -1.87 -10.58
N LEU A 60 10.71 -1.57 -9.51
CA LEU A 60 9.41 -0.89 -9.63
C LEU A 60 9.57 0.55 -10.14
N TYR A 61 10.62 1.27 -9.72
CA TYR A 61 10.93 2.59 -10.26
C TYR A 61 11.16 2.52 -11.77
N ASN A 62 12.00 1.59 -12.23
CA ASN A 62 12.33 1.45 -13.65
C ASN A 62 11.08 1.13 -14.48
N ALA A 63 10.22 0.24 -13.99
CA ALA A 63 8.97 -0.12 -14.65
C ALA A 63 8.02 1.07 -14.81
N LEU A 64 7.87 1.91 -13.77
CA LEU A 64 6.94 3.05 -13.81
C LEU A 64 7.52 4.31 -14.48
N CYS A 65 8.83 4.49 -14.39
CA CYS A 65 9.57 5.56 -15.08
C CYS A 65 9.59 5.31 -16.60
N ALA A 66 9.80 4.05 -17.01
CA ALA A 66 9.89 3.61 -18.40
C ALA A 66 10.83 4.52 -19.23
N ALA A 67 12.01 4.82 -18.70
CA ALA A 67 13.03 5.57 -19.42
C ALA A 67 13.48 4.79 -20.67
N PRO A 68 13.56 5.40 -21.87
CA PRO A 68 13.89 4.67 -23.11
C PRO A 68 15.35 4.20 -23.15
N THR A 69 16.22 4.90 -22.42
CA THR A 69 17.63 4.62 -22.29
C THR A 69 18.01 4.57 -20.81
N GLU A 70 19.02 3.78 -20.48
CA GLU A 70 19.55 3.74 -19.13
C GLU A 70 20.04 5.13 -18.70
N GLY A 71 19.54 5.62 -17.55
CA GLY A 71 19.82 6.96 -17.06
C GLY A 71 19.08 8.10 -17.79
N GLY A 72 18.27 7.79 -18.80
CA GLY A 72 17.43 8.76 -19.52
C GLY A 72 16.28 9.32 -18.69
N SER A 73 15.54 10.28 -19.27
CA SER A 73 14.33 10.82 -18.65
C SER A 73 13.16 9.83 -18.74
N CYS A 74 12.35 9.78 -17.69
CA CYS A 74 11.15 8.96 -17.66
C CYS A 74 10.13 9.40 -18.72
N THR A 75 9.42 8.45 -19.31
CA THR A 75 8.33 8.70 -20.27
C THR A 75 6.96 8.79 -19.60
N TYR A 76 6.82 8.25 -18.39
CA TYR A 76 5.59 8.20 -17.59
C TYR A 76 4.34 7.72 -18.35
N PRO A 77 4.27 6.44 -18.74
CA PRO A 77 3.09 5.88 -19.39
C PRO A 77 1.83 6.05 -18.53
N SER A 78 0.68 6.40 -19.13
CA SER A 78 -0.55 6.62 -18.36
C SER A 78 -1.03 5.38 -17.61
N VAL A 79 -0.74 4.18 -18.14
CA VAL A 79 -1.01 2.89 -17.51
C VAL A 79 0.21 2.00 -17.68
N VAL A 80 0.63 1.34 -16.60
CA VAL A 80 1.71 0.35 -16.61
C VAL A 80 1.16 -0.96 -16.07
N THR A 81 1.46 -2.07 -16.75
CA THR A 81 1.20 -3.42 -16.25
C THR A 81 2.54 -4.13 -16.11
N LEU A 82 2.79 -4.78 -14.97
CA LEU A 82 4.04 -5.50 -14.76
C LEU A 82 3.99 -6.82 -15.55
N ASP A 83 4.88 -6.97 -16.54
CA ASP A 83 4.94 -8.20 -17.36
C ASP A 83 5.55 -9.40 -16.62
N GLU A 84 6.29 -9.11 -15.55
CA GLU A 84 6.91 -10.08 -14.66
C GLU A 84 6.75 -9.68 -13.18
N SER A 85 7.06 -10.62 -12.29
CA SER A 85 7.09 -10.30 -10.85
C SER A 85 8.41 -9.64 -10.51
N LEU A 86 8.35 -8.49 -9.86
CA LEU A 86 9.52 -7.72 -9.46
C LEU A 86 10.01 -8.17 -8.09
N SER A 87 11.33 -8.27 -7.95
CA SER A 87 12.01 -8.36 -6.67
C SER A 87 12.30 -6.96 -6.14
N CYS A 88 12.32 -6.82 -4.82
CA CYS A 88 12.81 -5.64 -4.13
C CYS A 88 13.89 -6.05 -3.13
N ASP A 89 14.87 -5.17 -2.90
CA ASP A 89 15.90 -5.34 -1.88
C ASP A 89 15.37 -4.80 -0.53
N PRO A 90 15.21 -5.64 0.51
CA PRO A 90 14.71 -5.19 1.81
C PRO A 90 15.61 -4.15 2.50
N ASN A 91 16.86 -3.99 2.08
CA ASN A 91 17.78 -3.00 2.67
C ASN A 91 17.79 -1.66 1.93
N ALA A 92 17.24 -1.60 0.72
CA ALA A 92 17.35 -0.44 -0.17
C ALA A 92 16.02 0.05 -0.73
N ASP A 93 15.06 -0.85 -0.95
CA ASP A 93 13.81 -0.56 -1.65
C ASP A 93 12.66 -0.39 -0.65
N PRO A 94 12.10 0.81 -0.46
CA PRO A 94 11.06 1.06 0.54
C PRO A 94 9.75 0.30 0.26
N GLU A 95 9.48 -0.07 -1.00
CA GLU A 95 8.34 -0.92 -1.37
C GLU A 95 8.43 -2.34 -0.80
N CYS A 96 9.59 -2.75 -0.29
CA CYS A 96 9.79 -4.05 0.33
C CYS A 96 9.19 -4.13 1.75
N ASP A 97 9.03 -3.01 2.45
CA ASP A 97 8.42 -2.97 3.78
C ASP A 97 6.91 -2.73 3.74
N ALA A 98 6.37 -2.40 2.56
CA ALA A 98 4.96 -2.14 2.39
C ALA A 98 4.15 -3.45 2.33
N GLU A 99 3.18 -3.60 3.25
CA GLU A 99 2.19 -4.68 3.20
C GLU A 99 1.14 -4.41 2.10
N MET A 100 0.73 -3.15 1.94
CA MET A 100 -0.14 -2.67 0.86
C MET A 100 0.36 -1.34 0.29
N LEU A 101 0.07 -1.14 -0.99
CA LEU A 101 0.44 0.05 -1.74
C LEU A 101 -0.83 0.71 -2.29
N ARG A 102 -1.03 2.01 -2.02
CA ARG A 102 -2.10 2.79 -2.65
C ARG A 102 -1.57 3.66 -3.77
N THR A 103 -0.66 4.55 -3.39
CA THR A 103 -0.01 5.50 -4.29
C THR A 103 1.50 5.47 -4.06
N VAL A 104 2.26 5.59 -5.14
CA VAL A 104 3.72 5.71 -5.09
C VAL A 104 4.18 6.96 -5.82
N GLN A 105 5.22 7.57 -5.30
CA GLN A 105 5.93 8.63 -5.97
C GLN A 105 7.12 8.04 -6.72
N VAL A 106 7.15 8.19 -8.05
CA VAL A 106 8.25 7.70 -8.89
C VAL A 106 9.37 8.72 -8.89
N THR A 107 9.05 9.97 -9.21
CA THR A 107 9.94 11.13 -9.13
C THR A 107 9.25 12.25 -8.36
N SER A 108 10.00 13.27 -7.95
CA SER A 108 9.42 14.40 -7.20
C SER A 108 8.24 14.99 -7.96
N GLY A 109 7.06 14.93 -7.34
CA GLY A 109 5.80 15.41 -7.92
C GLY A 109 5.16 14.52 -8.99
N VAL A 110 5.60 13.27 -9.21
CA VAL A 110 4.94 12.34 -10.13
C VAL A 110 4.50 11.07 -9.41
N PHE A 111 3.20 10.85 -9.39
CA PHE A 111 2.57 9.76 -8.65
C PHE A 111 1.86 8.76 -9.57
N TYR A 112 1.88 7.50 -9.15
CA TYR A 112 1.05 6.43 -9.70
C TYR A 112 0.17 5.84 -8.60
N GLU A 113 -1.04 5.45 -8.96
CA GLU A 113 -1.93 4.65 -8.14
C GLU A 113 -1.83 3.18 -8.53
N TYR A 114 -1.71 2.30 -7.54
CA TYR A 114 -1.82 0.86 -7.74
C TYR A 114 -3.29 0.45 -7.84
N GLN A 115 -3.64 -0.23 -8.93
CA GLN A 115 -4.97 -0.82 -9.12
C GLN A 115 -5.02 -2.18 -8.44
N ARG A 116 -5.56 -2.23 -7.21
CA ARG A 116 -5.71 -3.49 -6.49
C ARG A 116 -6.68 -4.42 -7.22
N PRO A 117 -6.32 -5.71 -7.40
CA PRO A 117 -7.26 -6.71 -7.87
C PRO A 117 -8.52 -6.73 -7.01
N PRO A 118 -9.71 -6.86 -7.63
CA PRO A 118 -10.95 -7.02 -6.89
C PRO A 118 -10.90 -8.28 -6.01
N CYS A 119 -11.34 -8.14 -4.77
CA CYS A 119 -11.38 -9.21 -3.78
C CYS A 119 -12.52 -8.97 -2.78
N VAL A 120 -12.97 -10.04 -2.13
CA VAL A 120 -14.07 -10.00 -1.17
C VAL A 120 -13.55 -10.03 0.26
N GLN A 121 -14.13 -9.20 1.12
CA GLN A 121 -13.99 -9.31 2.56
C GLN A 121 -15.24 -9.96 3.15
N LEU A 122 -15.04 -10.93 4.03
CA LEU A 122 -16.15 -11.52 4.77
C LEU A 122 -16.62 -10.56 5.85
N SER A 123 -17.94 -10.44 6.03
CA SER A 123 -18.53 -9.70 7.15
C SER A 123 -18.24 -10.36 8.49
N PHE A 124 -18.09 -11.70 8.50
CA PHE A 124 -17.73 -12.50 9.68
C PHE A 124 -16.48 -13.31 9.36
N TYR A 125 -15.52 -13.29 10.27
CA TYR A 125 -14.22 -13.94 10.10
C TYR A 125 -13.75 -14.54 11.42
N SER A 126 -12.93 -15.57 11.33
CA SER A 126 -12.36 -16.25 12.49
C SER A 126 -11.36 -15.35 13.21
N ASN A 127 -11.35 -15.41 14.54
CA ASN A 127 -10.42 -14.67 15.41
C ASN A 127 -10.42 -13.14 15.18
N PRO A 128 -11.58 -12.46 15.30
CA PRO A 128 -11.64 -11.01 15.14
C PRO A 128 -10.83 -10.30 16.23
N LYS A 129 -10.22 -9.17 15.88
CA LYS A 129 -9.55 -8.27 16.83
C LYS A 129 -10.27 -6.93 16.88
N GLN A 130 -10.41 -6.37 18.08
CA GLN A 130 -10.92 -5.01 18.23
C GLN A 130 -9.82 -4.01 17.88
N VAL A 131 -10.16 -3.00 17.08
CA VAL A 131 -9.31 -1.84 16.79
C VAL A 131 -10.04 -0.57 17.17
N ASN A 132 -9.30 0.42 17.65
CA ASN A 132 -9.85 1.66 18.19
C ASN A 132 -9.35 2.86 17.38
N ALA A 133 -10.26 3.70 16.88
CA ALA A 133 -9.91 4.95 16.22
C ALA A 133 -9.68 6.05 17.28
N ARG A 134 -8.43 6.50 17.43
CA ARG A 134 -7.97 7.37 18.52
C ARG A 134 -8.80 8.66 18.73
N ALA A 135 -9.39 9.18 17.65
CA ALA A 135 -10.09 10.46 17.67
C ALA A 135 -11.61 10.36 17.91
N ALA A 136 -12.20 9.17 17.79
CA ALA A 136 -13.65 9.05 17.63
C ALA A 136 -14.34 8.25 18.75
N HIS A 137 -13.60 7.68 19.71
CA HIS A 137 -14.12 6.63 20.62
C HIS A 137 -14.74 5.43 19.88
N ASP A 138 -14.57 5.36 18.55
CA ASP A 138 -15.09 4.30 17.71
C ASP A 138 -14.22 3.05 17.86
N THR A 139 -14.89 1.97 18.22
CA THR A 139 -14.31 0.63 18.25
C THR A 139 -14.91 -0.16 17.10
N MET A 140 -14.08 -0.95 16.42
CA MET A 140 -14.55 -1.82 15.34
C MET A 140 -13.83 -3.15 15.37
N CYS A 141 -14.48 -4.19 14.85
CA CYS A 141 -13.82 -5.47 14.62
C CYS A 141 -12.99 -5.39 13.32
N ALA A 142 -11.78 -5.92 13.37
CA ALA A 142 -10.88 -6.07 12.25
C ALA A 142 -10.43 -7.53 12.10
N ASN A 143 -10.28 -7.99 10.86
CA ASN A 143 -9.64 -9.27 10.58
C ASN A 143 -8.12 -9.09 10.68
N PRO A 144 -7.43 -9.75 11.64
CA PRO A 144 -5.99 -9.57 11.83
C PRO A 144 -5.14 -10.11 10.66
N ALA A 145 -5.72 -10.93 9.78
CA ALA A 145 -5.04 -11.39 8.56
C ALA A 145 -5.01 -10.34 7.44
N LEU A 146 -5.69 -9.20 7.62
CA LEU A 146 -5.71 -8.10 6.65
C LEU A 146 -5.10 -6.83 7.25
N PRO A 147 -4.36 -6.04 6.45
CA PRO A 147 -3.88 -4.71 6.84
C PRO A 147 -5.01 -3.66 6.79
N VAL A 148 -6.08 -3.89 7.55
CA VAL A 148 -7.26 -2.99 7.65
C VAL A 148 -7.10 -1.91 8.72
N ALA A 149 -6.04 -1.99 9.53
CA ALA A 149 -5.67 -0.97 10.50
C ALA A 149 -4.18 -0.66 10.35
N THR A 150 -3.82 0.62 10.37
CA THR A 150 -2.42 1.05 10.30
C THR A 150 -1.77 0.89 11.67
N ARG A 151 -0.51 0.42 11.69
CA ARG A 151 0.28 0.40 12.92
C ARG A 151 0.46 1.83 13.43
N LYS A 152 0.25 2.03 14.73
CA LYS A 152 0.87 3.15 15.43
C LYS A 152 2.32 2.72 15.68
N CYS A 153 3.31 3.44 15.15
CA CYS A 153 4.65 3.33 15.71
C CYS A 153 4.53 3.73 17.18
N CYS A 154 4.61 2.76 18.08
CA CYS A 154 4.79 3.06 19.48
C CYS A 154 6.21 3.64 19.60
N ASN A 155 6.35 4.90 20.02
CA ASN A 155 7.63 5.40 20.53
C ASN A 155 7.89 4.71 21.88
N VAL A 156 8.18 3.41 21.84
CA VAL A 156 8.74 2.68 22.96
C VAL A 156 10.13 2.22 22.53
N PRO A 157 11.18 2.47 23.33
CA PRO A 157 12.48 1.87 23.11
C PRO A 157 12.29 0.37 22.95
N ILE A 158 12.83 -0.19 21.85
CA ILE A 158 12.71 -1.61 21.56
C ILE A 158 13.64 -2.34 22.51
N GLU A 159 13.13 -2.74 23.68
CA GLU A 159 13.70 -3.87 24.42
C GLU A 159 13.14 -5.15 23.81
N ASP A 160 14.08 -6.07 23.54
CA ASP A 160 13.89 -7.31 22.81
C ASP A 160 12.66 -8.09 23.33
N GLY A 161 11.65 -8.33 22.46
CA GLY A 161 10.56 -9.27 22.75
C GLY A 161 9.11 -8.77 22.80
N GLN A 162 8.80 -7.48 22.61
CA GLN A 162 7.40 -7.02 22.53
C GLN A 162 6.88 -6.92 21.09
N VAL A 163 6.34 -8.04 20.61
CA VAL A 163 5.54 -8.09 19.38
C VAL A 163 4.17 -7.46 19.67
N ASN A 164 3.84 -6.39 18.94
CA ASN A 164 2.50 -5.83 18.74
C ASN A 164 1.59 -5.79 19.98
N GLN A 165 1.42 -4.62 20.62
CA GLN A 165 0.32 -4.42 21.57
C GLN A 165 -1.04 -4.52 20.85
N TYR A 166 -1.56 -5.73 20.75
CA TYR A 166 -2.98 -5.98 20.63
C TYR A 166 -3.54 -5.89 22.05
N VAL A 167 -4.51 -5.01 22.26
CA VAL A 167 -5.26 -4.98 23.51
C VAL A 167 -6.12 -6.25 23.50
N ASN A 168 -5.69 -7.27 24.25
CA ASN A 168 -6.55 -8.39 24.60
C ASN A 168 -7.58 -7.88 25.59
N PHE A 169 -8.85 -8.04 25.27
CA PHE A 169 -9.90 -8.04 26.27
C PHE A 169 -10.22 -9.51 26.51
N ASP A 170 -9.97 -9.95 27.75
CA ASP A 170 -10.37 -11.27 28.27
C ASP A 170 -11.91 -11.45 28.22
#